data_AF-A0A954F5Q6-F1
#
_entry.id   AF-A0A954F5Q6-F1
#
_cell.length_a   1.000
_cell.length_b   1.000
_cell.length_c   1.000
_cell.angle_alpha   90.00
_cell.angle_beta   90.00
_cell.angle_gamma   90.00
#
_symmetry.space_group_name_H-M   'P 1'
#
loop_
_entity.id
_entity.type
_entity.pdbx_description
1 polymer ?
#
loop_
_entity_poly.entity_id
_entity_poly.type
_entity_poly.pdbx_seq_one_letter_code
_entity_poly.pdbx_strand_id
1 'polypeptide(L)'
;NADKERQKALYMVAGRITDIKGNICEQHHWYFGTPEDRYAAEFFMKVEWTVYSSTLRKVVAQFETEGMARHDKPTRQGIFTTFIDAFADATDALANNQDFYHLAKGDAPDQDVIPIAERGQKNFEPLALTQVPVSTQPMGRHMADTQAAVVTVRLGGSHGSGFLIGGNGLILTNYHVVTDTSEVTIVFDSGLEIVGKVLRRDSIRDVALVQVPVRGVAPLPLRLDGTLRATDTVFAIGTPIELDLKTTVTKGVVSAFRQEERTGNRYIQSDVDISGGNSGGPLLDEFGNVVGISVAGVGPVSVGLNLFIPIEDALDALNLHVSGRSGS
;
A
#
# COMPACT_ATOMS: atom_id res chain seq x y z
N ASN A 1 -10.19 -47.89 -19.18
CA ASN A 1 -9.93 -46.61 -19.86
C ASN A 1 -9.29 -45.69 -18.84
N ALA A 2 -7.97 -45.76 -18.75
CA ALA A 2 -7.14 -45.25 -17.66
C ALA A 2 -6.64 -43.83 -17.95
N ASP A 3 -7.55 -42.96 -18.41
CA ASP A 3 -7.19 -41.63 -18.88
C ASP A 3 -8.36 -40.66 -18.63
N LYS A 4 -8.43 -40.12 -17.40
CA LYS A 4 -9.06 -38.83 -16.99
C LYS A 4 -9.37 -38.66 -15.49
N GLU A 5 -8.86 -39.50 -14.61
CA GLU A 5 -8.64 -39.11 -13.21
C GLU A 5 -7.37 -38.23 -13.15
N ARG A 6 -7.44 -37.02 -13.71
CA ARG A 6 -6.47 -35.98 -13.36
C ARG A 6 -6.72 -35.68 -11.89
N GLN A 7 -5.85 -36.19 -11.01
CA GLN A 7 -5.70 -35.69 -9.65
C GLN A 7 -5.67 -34.16 -9.72
N LYS A 8 -6.79 -33.51 -9.41
CA LYS A 8 -6.82 -32.06 -9.28
C LYS A 8 -5.99 -31.77 -8.04
N ALA A 9 -4.88 -31.04 -8.20
CA ALA A 9 -4.10 -30.57 -7.07
C ALA A 9 -5.05 -29.88 -6.08
N LEU A 10 -5.12 -30.42 -4.86
CA LEU A 10 -6.02 -29.92 -3.82
C LEU A 10 -5.66 -28.48 -3.46
N TYR A 11 -4.37 -28.15 -3.53
CA TYR A 11 -3.80 -26.84 -3.26
C TYR A 11 -2.92 -26.36 -4.43
N MET A 12 -3.01 -25.07 -4.74
CA MET A 12 -2.09 -24.34 -5.62
C MET A 12 -1.23 -23.42 -4.75
N VAL A 13 0.09 -23.43 -4.95
CA VAL A 13 1.02 -22.57 -4.22
C VAL A 13 1.60 -21.53 -5.19
N ALA A 14 1.48 -20.25 -4.85
CA ALA A 14 2.02 -19.14 -5.63
C ALA A 14 3.03 -18.37 -4.78
N GLY A 15 4.24 -18.14 -5.29
CA GLY A 15 5.26 -17.30 -4.66
C GLY A 15 5.33 -15.93 -5.34
N ARG A 16 5.25 -14.86 -4.54
CA ARG A 16 5.48 -13.48 -4.97
C ARG A 16 6.74 -12.97 -4.29
N ILE A 17 7.76 -12.63 -5.08
CA ILE A 17 8.97 -12.03 -4.54
C ILE A 17 8.69 -10.56 -4.20
N THR A 18 8.97 -10.17 -2.95
CA THR A 18 8.59 -8.85 -2.40
C THR A 18 9.77 -7.92 -2.15
N ASP A 19 10.95 -8.49 -1.91
CA ASP A 19 12.21 -7.76 -1.81
C ASP A 19 13.32 -8.60 -2.46
N ILE A 20 14.22 -7.94 -3.19
CA ILE A 20 15.38 -8.58 -3.84
C ILE A 20 16.57 -7.65 -3.69
N LYS A 21 17.66 -8.17 -3.15
CA LYS A 21 18.96 -7.49 -3.07
C LYS A 21 20.01 -8.37 -3.74
N GLY A 22 20.84 -7.76 -4.58
CA GLY A 22 21.88 -8.48 -5.33
C GLY A 22 23.19 -7.72 -5.34
N ASN A 23 24.29 -8.42 -5.10
CA ASN A 23 25.65 -7.94 -5.34
C ASN A 23 26.27 -8.74 -6.48
N ILE A 24 26.66 -8.07 -7.57
CA ILE A 24 27.09 -8.72 -8.82
C ILE A 24 28.47 -8.19 -9.19
N CYS A 25 29.39 -9.10 -9.50
CA CYS A 25 30.75 -8.79 -9.90
C CYS A 25 31.04 -9.42 -11.27
N GLU A 26 31.31 -8.58 -12.27
CA GLU A 26 31.72 -9.00 -13.61
C GLU A 26 33.21 -9.34 -13.63
N GLN A 27 33.57 -10.44 -14.28
CA GLN A 27 34.96 -10.82 -14.51
C GLN A 27 35.51 -10.03 -15.71
N HIS A 28 36.64 -9.36 -15.49
CA HIS A 28 37.40 -8.69 -16.54
C HIS A 28 38.69 -9.42 -16.84
N HIS A 29 39.10 -9.41 -18.11
CA HIS A 29 40.37 -9.95 -18.53
C HIS A 29 41.51 -9.17 -17.85
N TRP A 30 42.38 -9.88 -17.14
CA TRP A 30 43.39 -9.29 -16.27
C TRP A 30 44.34 -8.29 -16.98
N TYR A 31 44.64 -8.51 -18.27
CA TYR A 31 45.52 -7.63 -19.05
C TYR A 31 44.79 -6.51 -19.80
N PHE A 32 43.75 -6.85 -20.57
CA PHE A 32 43.03 -5.89 -21.42
C PHE A 32 41.92 -5.12 -20.69
N GLY A 33 41.54 -5.54 -19.48
CA GLY A 33 40.43 -4.94 -18.74
C GLY A 33 39.06 -5.11 -19.41
N THR A 34 38.95 -5.94 -20.45
CA THR A 34 37.70 -6.17 -21.18
C THR A 34 36.80 -7.15 -20.42
N PRO A 35 35.47 -6.94 -20.41
CA PRO A 35 34.53 -7.89 -19.84
C PRO A 35 34.64 -9.28 -20.48
N GLU A 36 34.47 -10.34 -19.68
CA GLU A 36 34.48 -11.74 -20.15
C GLU A 36 33.08 -12.40 -20.15
N ASP A 37 32.01 -11.62 -19.91
CA ASP A 37 30.62 -12.09 -19.77
C ASP A 37 30.48 -13.22 -18.73
N ARG A 38 31.23 -13.13 -17.63
CA ARG A 38 31.17 -14.07 -16.50
C ARG A 38 30.94 -13.29 -15.22
N TYR A 39 30.03 -13.79 -14.39
CA TYR A 39 29.58 -13.07 -13.20
C TYR A 39 29.67 -13.95 -11.96
N ALA A 40 30.24 -13.40 -10.90
CA ALA A 40 30.01 -13.87 -9.54
C ALA A 40 28.85 -13.05 -8.96
N ALA A 41 28.01 -13.66 -8.13
CA ALA A 41 26.85 -12.98 -7.59
C ALA A 41 26.49 -13.46 -6.19
N GLU A 42 25.82 -12.60 -5.43
CA GLU A 42 25.17 -12.88 -4.16
C GLU A 42 23.77 -12.29 -4.22
N PHE A 43 22.75 -13.08 -3.89
CA PHE A 43 21.36 -12.65 -3.87
C PHE A 43 20.74 -12.97 -2.52
N PHE A 44 19.92 -12.03 -2.05
CA PHE A 44 18.98 -12.20 -0.95
C PHE A 44 17.59 -11.85 -1.48
N MET A 45 16.58 -12.62 -1.11
CA MET A 45 15.20 -12.31 -1.47
C MET A 45 14.20 -12.68 -0.38
N LYS A 46 13.10 -11.93 -0.34
CA LYS A 46 11.90 -12.26 0.44
C LYS A 46 10.80 -12.75 -0.48
N VAL A 47 10.17 -13.87 -0.13
CA VAL A 47 9.10 -14.47 -0.92
C VAL A 47 7.87 -14.64 -0.05
N GLU A 48 6.75 -14.07 -0.50
CA GLU A 48 5.43 -14.33 0.04
C GLU A 48 4.77 -15.48 -0.73
N TRP A 49 4.40 -16.53 -0.01
CA TRP A 49 3.72 -17.69 -0.55
C TRP A 49 2.24 -17.64 -0.24
N THR A 50 1.41 -17.98 -1.22
CA THR A 50 -0.04 -18.07 -1.09
C THR A 50 -0.49 -19.46 -1.47
N VAL A 51 -1.24 -20.12 -0.58
CA VAL A 51 -1.81 -21.44 -0.81
C VAL A 51 -3.30 -21.32 -1.06
N TYR A 52 -3.76 -21.70 -2.24
CA TYR A 52 -5.16 -21.66 -2.67
C TYR A 52 -5.72 -23.06 -2.75
N SER A 53 -6.84 -23.32 -2.08
CA SER A 53 -7.57 -24.59 -2.21
C SER A 53 -8.45 -24.56 -3.45
N SER A 54 -8.22 -25.49 -4.38
CA SER A 54 -9.07 -25.64 -5.57
C SER A 54 -10.46 -26.20 -5.25
N THR A 55 -10.57 -26.93 -4.13
CA THR A 55 -11.81 -27.48 -3.60
C THR A 55 -12.67 -26.41 -2.93
N LEU A 56 -12.09 -25.64 -2.00
CA LEU A 56 -12.81 -24.60 -1.26
C LEU A 56 -12.90 -23.28 -2.04
N ARG A 57 -12.17 -23.16 -3.15
CA ARG A 57 -12.07 -21.96 -3.99
C ARG A 57 -11.67 -20.70 -3.22
N LYS A 58 -10.79 -20.85 -2.23
CA LYS A 58 -10.28 -19.74 -1.42
C LYS A 58 -8.80 -19.93 -1.09
N VAL A 59 -8.13 -18.83 -0.77
CA VAL A 59 -6.82 -18.87 -0.13
C VAL A 59 -6.98 -19.45 1.27
N VAL A 60 -6.17 -20.45 1.60
CA VAL A 60 -6.22 -21.19 2.87
C VAL A 60 -5.01 -20.91 3.76
N ALA A 61 -3.89 -20.46 3.21
CA ALA A 61 -2.72 -20.06 3.98
C ALA A 61 -1.84 -19.08 3.21
N GLN A 62 -1.08 -18.26 3.95
CA GLN A 62 -0.01 -17.43 3.40
C GLN A 62 1.24 -17.58 4.29
N PHE A 63 2.43 -17.54 3.67
CA PHE A 63 3.72 -17.68 4.36
C PHE A 63 4.69 -16.62 3.85
N GLU A 64 5.68 -16.26 4.66
CA GLU A 64 6.80 -15.42 4.23
C GLU A 64 8.09 -16.17 4.53
N THR A 65 8.96 -16.30 3.53
CA THR A 65 10.29 -16.86 3.71
C THR A 65 11.35 -15.96 3.09
N GLU A 66 12.57 -16.14 3.56
CA GLU A 66 13.75 -15.47 3.02
C GLU A 66 14.66 -16.54 2.42
N GLY A 67 15.38 -16.19 1.36
CA GLY A 67 16.37 -17.07 0.75
C GLY A 67 17.60 -16.32 0.32
N MET A 68 18.76 -16.95 0.46
CA MET A 68 20.05 -16.35 0.13
C MET A 68 20.95 -17.34 -0.59
N ALA A 69 21.65 -16.87 -1.62
CA ALA A 69 22.68 -17.65 -2.29
C ALA A 69 23.84 -16.79 -2.72
N ARG A 70 25.03 -17.40 -2.78
CA ARG A 70 26.27 -16.74 -3.18
C ARG A 70 27.15 -17.68 -3.98
N HIS A 71 27.60 -17.21 -5.13
CA HIS A 71 28.61 -17.87 -5.97
C HIS A 71 29.78 -16.92 -6.22
N ASP A 72 30.92 -17.20 -5.58
CA ASP A 72 32.14 -16.42 -5.73
C ASP A 72 32.89 -16.70 -7.05
N LYS A 73 32.63 -17.85 -7.69
CA LYS A 73 33.29 -18.24 -8.95
C LYS A 73 32.50 -17.69 -10.15
N PRO A 74 33.08 -16.80 -10.97
CA PRO A 74 32.34 -16.22 -12.09
C PRO A 74 31.96 -17.26 -13.13
N THR A 75 30.71 -17.28 -13.57
CA THR A 75 30.26 -18.11 -14.70
C THR A 75 29.38 -17.30 -15.64
N ARG A 76 29.20 -17.78 -16.87
CA ARG A 76 28.33 -17.09 -17.86
C ARG A 76 26.87 -16.97 -17.41
N GLN A 77 26.42 -17.86 -16.52
CA GLN A 77 25.06 -17.83 -15.96
C GLN A 77 25.04 -17.42 -14.49
N GLY A 78 26.14 -16.90 -13.93
CA GLY A 78 26.31 -16.74 -12.49
C GLY A 78 25.26 -15.86 -11.82
N ILE A 79 24.76 -14.83 -12.50
CA ILE A 79 23.63 -14.02 -12.00
C ILE A 79 22.37 -14.87 -11.89
N PHE A 80 22.01 -15.55 -12.98
CA PHE A 80 20.78 -16.34 -13.06
C PHE A 80 20.81 -17.55 -12.12
N THR A 81 21.91 -18.29 -12.06
CA THR A 81 22.03 -19.46 -11.18
C THR A 81 21.95 -19.05 -9.71
N THR A 82 22.66 -17.98 -9.31
CA THR A 82 22.61 -17.49 -7.93
C THR A 82 21.23 -16.98 -7.55
N PHE A 83 20.52 -16.31 -8.48
CA PHE A 83 19.14 -15.89 -8.24
C PHE A 83 18.21 -17.09 -8.04
N ILE A 84 18.29 -18.11 -8.89
CA ILE A 84 17.48 -19.33 -8.77
C ILE A 84 17.80 -20.07 -7.48
N ASP A 85 19.07 -20.14 -7.07
CA ASP A 85 19.49 -20.80 -5.83
C ASP A 85 18.95 -20.06 -4.59
N ALA A 86 18.94 -18.72 -4.60
CA ALA A 86 18.34 -17.94 -3.52
C ALA A 86 16.82 -18.13 -3.46
N PHE A 87 16.14 -18.27 -4.60
CA PHE A 87 14.72 -18.62 -4.63
C PHE A 87 14.46 -20.06 -4.17
N ALA A 88 15.35 -21.00 -4.51
CA ALA A 88 15.28 -22.38 -4.04
C ALA A 88 15.45 -22.44 -2.51
N ASP A 89 16.39 -21.70 -1.93
CA ASP A 89 16.58 -21.57 -0.48
C ASP A 89 15.32 -21.03 0.22
N ALA A 90 14.68 -19.99 -0.35
CA ALA A 90 13.39 -19.51 0.15
C ALA A 90 12.27 -20.56 0.05
N THR A 91 12.31 -21.41 -0.98
CA THR A 91 11.36 -22.52 -1.17
C THR A 91 11.60 -23.64 -0.17
N ASP A 92 12.86 -23.98 0.12
CA ASP A 92 13.23 -24.96 1.13
C ASP A 92 12.83 -24.49 2.53
N ALA A 93 12.98 -23.19 2.82
CA ALA A 93 12.47 -22.59 4.04
C ALA A 93 10.95 -22.73 4.18
N LEU A 94 10.20 -22.66 3.07
CA LEU A 94 8.76 -22.90 3.07
C LEU A 94 8.46 -24.38 3.34
N ALA A 95 9.17 -25.29 2.67
CA ALA A 95 8.98 -26.73 2.84
C ALA A 95 9.28 -27.20 4.27
N ASN A 96 10.20 -26.52 4.96
CA ASN A 96 10.58 -26.77 6.35
C ASN A 96 9.65 -26.08 7.38
N ASN A 97 8.70 -25.24 6.94
CA ASN A 97 7.71 -24.64 7.83
C ASN A 97 6.70 -25.70 8.28
N GLN A 98 6.55 -25.89 9.60
CA GLN A 98 5.68 -26.93 10.17
C GLN A 98 4.21 -26.74 9.79
N ASP A 99 3.71 -25.51 9.76
CA ASP A 99 2.33 -25.20 9.39
C ASP A 99 2.07 -25.51 7.92
N PHE A 100 3.01 -25.15 7.04
CA PHE A 100 2.96 -25.53 5.63
C PHE A 100 3.00 -27.05 5.44
N TYR A 101 3.85 -27.75 6.21
CA TYR A 101 3.96 -29.21 6.17
C TYR A 101 2.65 -29.90 6.61
N HIS A 102 2.03 -29.45 7.70
CA HIS A 102 0.75 -29.97 8.17
C HIS A 102 -0.39 -29.69 7.19
N LEU A 103 -0.40 -28.52 6.56
CA LEU A 103 -1.34 -28.18 5.49
C LEU A 103 -1.16 -29.07 4.26
N ALA A 104 0.09 -29.28 3.83
CA ALA A 104 0.42 -30.09 2.66
C ALA A 104 0.07 -31.57 2.84
N LYS A 105 0.10 -32.07 4.08
CA LYS A 105 -0.32 -33.44 4.42
C LYS A 105 -1.83 -33.65 4.52
N GLY A 106 -2.61 -32.57 4.59
CA GLY A 106 -4.06 -32.66 4.81
C GLY A 106 -4.46 -33.01 6.24
N ASP A 107 -3.53 -32.87 7.19
CA ASP A 107 -3.77 -33.10 8.63
C ASP A 107 -4.36 -31.86 9.33
N ALA A 108 -4.40 -30.71 8.64
CA ALA A 108 -5.01 -29.49 9.15
C ALA A 108 -6.55 -29.67 9.20
N PRO A 109 -7.19 -29.51 10.38
CA PRO A 109 -8.65 -29.53 10.45
C PRO A 109 -9.21 -28.46 9.53
N ASP A 110 -10.38 -28.74 8.93
CA ASP A 110 -11.14 -27.84 8.05
C ASP A 110 -11.77 -26.67 8.86
N GLN A 111 -10.99 -26.10 9.77
CA GLN A 111 -11.36 -25.03 10.67
C GLN A 111 -10.48 -23.82 10.38
N ASP A 112 -11.17 -22.76 10.02
CA ASP A 112 -10.76 -21.36 10.04
C ASP A 112 -9.32 -21.08 9.63
N VAL A 113 -9.21 -20.52 8.43
CA VAL A 113 -8.06 -19.73 7.97
C VAL A 113 -7.45 -19.05 9.19
N ILE A 114 -6.23 -19.41 9.58
CA ILE A 114 -5.47 -18.61 10.54
C ILE A 114 -5.37 -17.25 9.87
N PRO A 115 -6.11 -16.23 10.35
CA PRO A 115 -6.07 -14.95 9.70
C PRO A 115 -4.66 -14.40 9.90
N ILE A 116 -4.16 -13.68 8.89
CA ILE A 116 -2.95 -12.86 9.02
C ILE A 116 -3.14 -11.74 10.06
N ALA A 117 -4.33 -11.67 10.66
CA ALA A 117 -4.69 -10.85 11.81
C ALA A 117 -4.02 -11.29 13.13
N GLU A 118 -2.71 -11.51 13.11
CA GLU A 118 -1.84 -11.27 14.29
C GLU A 118 -0.55 -10.50 13.92
N ARG A 119 -0.45 -9.93 12.71
CA ARG A 119 0.53 -8.87 12.41
C ARG A 119 -0.19 -7.55 12.20
N GLY A 120 -0.62 -6.92 13.29
CA GLY A 120 -1.04 -5.53 13.23
C GLY A 120 -2.11 -5.04 14.20
N GLN A 121 -2.52 -5.76 15.24
CA GLN A 121 -3.16 -5.07 16.36
C GLN A 121 -2.09 -4.29 17.13
N LYS A 122 -1.76 -3.10 16.61
CA LYS A 122 -1.02 -2.09 17.36
C LYS A 122 -2.02 -1.34 18.22
N ASN A 123 -1.89 -1.51 19.53
CA ASN A 123 -2.51 -0.68 20.55
C ASN A 123 -1.95 0.75 20.46
N PHE A 124 -2.30 1.50 19.41
CA PHE A 124 -2.12 2.93 19.46
C PHE A 124 -3.00 3.44 20.60
N GLU A 125 -2.45 4.24 21.51
CA GLU A 125 -3.32 5.01 22.40
C GLU A 125 -4.24 5.90 21.56
N PRO A 126 -5.53 6.03 21.90
CA PRO A 126 -6.44 6.91 21.18
C PRO A 126 -5.85 8.32 21.00
N LEU A 127 -5.83 8.83 19.77
CA LEU A 127 -5.43 10.22 19.50
C LEU A 127 -6.64 11.05 19.10
N ALA A 128 -6.93 12.06 19.92
CA ALA A 128 -8.01 12.99 19.64
C ALA A 128 -7.62 13.97 18.52
N LEU A 129 -8.44 14.03 17.47
CA LEU A 129 -8.38 15.03 16.42
C LEU A 129 -9.26 16.22 16.80
N THR A 130 -8.75 17.41 16.56
CA THR A 130 -9.55 18.64 16.55
C THR A 130 -10.57 18.55 15.43
N GLN A 131 -11.85 18.73 15.74
CA GLN A 131 -12.90 18.73 14.73
C GLN A 131 -12.79 19.97 13.85
N VAL A 132 -12.84 19.74 12.54
CA VAL A 132 -12.95 20.78 11.51
C VAL A 132 -14.38 20.72 11.01
N PRO A 133 -15.16 21.82 11.06
CA PRO A 133 -16.54 21.82 10.58
C PRO A 133 -16.63 21.43 9.11
N VAL A 134 -17.58 20.55 8.77
CA VAL A 134 -17.84 20.21 7.37
C VAL A 134 -18.28 21.45 6.59
N SER A 135 -17.71 21.62 5.40
CA SER A 135 -18.11 22.67 4.48
C SER A 135 -19.45 22.32 3.83
N THR A 136 -20.27 23.35 3.62
CA THR A 136 -21.50 23.31 2.83
C THR A 136 -21.40 24.22 1.60
N GLN A 137 -20.26 24.89 1.41
CA GLN A 137 -20.01 25.71 0.24
C GLN A 137 -19.40 24.84 -0.86
N PRO A 138 -19.77 25.04 -2.14
CA PRO A 138 -19.17 24.29 -3.23
C PRO A 138 -17.65 24.45 -3.23
N MET A 139 -16.91 23.35 -3.41
CA MET A 139 -15.45 23.32 -3.30
C MET A 139 -14.75 24.41 -4.13
N GLY A 140 -15.29 24.72 -5.32
CA GLY A 140 -14.76 25.77 -6.18
C GLY A 140 -14.70 27.17 -5.56
N ARG A 141 -15.44 27.44 -4.47
CA ARG A 141 -15.37 28.71 -3.72
C ARG A 141 -14.14 28.84 -2.83
N HIS A 142 -13.54 27.72 -2.44
CA HIS A 142 -12.40 27.66 -1.52
C HIS A 142 -11.33 26.66 -2.01
N MET A 143 -11.22 26.50 -3.33
CA MET A 143 -10.30 25.54 -3.96
C MET A 143 -8.84 25.76 -3.54
N ALA A 144 -8.41 27.02 -3.45
CA ALA A 144 -7.04 27.35 -3.05
C ALA A 144 -6.72 26.86 -1.63
N ASP A 145 -7.65 27.03 -0.70
CA ASP A 145 -7.49 26.53 0.68
C ASP A 145 -7.49 25.00 0.71
N THR A 146 -8.34 24.37 -0.10
CA THR A 146 -8.38 22.90 -0.26
C THR A 146 -7.06 22.36 -0.83
N GLN A 147 -6.51 22.97 -1.88
CA GLN A 147 -5.23 22.56 -2.48
C GLN A 147 -4.05 22.80 -1.54
N ALA A 148 -4.04 23.91 -0.79
CA ALA A 148 -2.99 24.22 0.19
C ALA A 148 -2.91 23.18 1.31
N ALA A 149 -4.01 22.47 1.61
CA ALA A 149 -4.08 21.41 2.59
C ALA A 149 -3.65 20.03 2.04
N VAL A 150 -3.37 19.91 0.74
CA VAL A 150 -2.85 18.69 0.10
C VAL A 150 -1.35 18.84 -0.10
N VAL A 151 -0.62 17.79 0.20
CA VAL A 151 0.85 17.77 0.17
C VAL A 151 1.35 16.63 -0.68
N THR A 152 2.55 16.78 -1.23
CA THR A 152 3.30 15.67 -1.80
C THR A 152 4.14 15.02 -0.69
N VAL A 153 4.10 13.70 -0.60
CA VAL A 153 4.93 12.91 0.33
C VAL A 153 6.04 12.24 -0.48
N ARG A 154 7.29 12.58 -0.21
CA ARG A 154 8.46 12.10 -0.95
C ARG A 154 9.35 11.23 -0.07
N LEU A 155 9.77 10.09 -0.62
CA LEU A 155 10.68 9.14 -0.01
C LEU A 155 11.68 8.66 -1.06
N GLY A 156 12.93 9.14 -0.97
CA GLY A 156 13.94 8.86 -1.99
C GLY A 156 13.51 9.38 -3.38
N GLY A 157 13.55 8.50 -4.38
CA GLY A 157 13.09 8.79 -5.75
C GLY A 157 11.59 8.54 -5.99
N SER A 158 10.84 8.11 -4.97
CA SER A 158 9.40 7.86 -5.05
C SER A 158 8.60 8.99 -4.39
N HIS A 159 7.35 9.17 -4.82
CA HIS A 159 6.43 10.11 -4.20
C HIS A 159 4.98 9.61 -4.24
N GLY A 160 4.20 10.13 -3.32
CA GLY A 160 2.76 10.06 -3.27
C GLY A 160 2.18 11.38 -2.81
N SER A 161 0.95 11.34 -2.33
CA SER A 161 0.21 12.50 -1.83
C SER A 161 -0.23 12.26 -0.38
N GLY A 162 -0.59 13.33 0.29
CA GLY A 162 -1.18 13.32 1.62
C GLY A 162 -2.01 14.57 1.83
N PHE A 163 -2.71 14.66 2.95
CA PHE A 163 -3.49 15.86 3.27
C PHE A 163 -3.56 16.13 4.77
N LEU A 164 -3.65 17.41 5.13
CA LEU A 164 -3.75 17.83 6.51
C LEU A 164 -5.10 17.52 7.11
N ILE A 165 -5.09 17.01 8.34
CA ILE A 165 -6.26 16.73 9.17
C ILE A 165 -6.09 17.32 10.57
N GLY A 166 -7.19 17.79 11.17
CA GLY A 166 -7.18 18.37 12.51
C GLY A 166 -6.24 19.58 12.70
N GLY A 167 -6.06 20.05 13.93
CA GLY A 167 -5.45 21.36 14.21
C GLY A 167 -3.93 21.43 14.32
N ASN A 168 -3.20 20.32 14.12
CA ASN A 168 -1.82 20.19 14.64
C ASN A 168 -0.77 19.74 13.60
N GLY A 169 -0.99 19.94 12.30
CA GLY A 169 -0.01 19.53 11.28
C GLY A 169 0.07 18.00 11.13
N LEU A 170 -1.03 17.31 11.38
CA LEU A 170 -1.18 15.89 11.12
C LEU A 170 -1.56 15.68 9.66
N ILE A 171 -0.93 14.71 9.01
CA ILE A 171 -1.14 14.38 7.60
C ILE A 171 -1.51 12.91 7.50
N LEU A 172 -2.61 12.62 6.80
CA LEU A 172 -2.92 11.26 6.34
C LEU A 172 -2.29 11.01 4.97
N THR A 173 -1.79 9.79 4.77
CA THR A 173 -1.28 9.27 3.50
C THR A 173 -1.38 7.73 3.51
N ASN A 174 -0.86 7.06 2.48
CA ASN A 174 -0.81 5.59 2.47
C ASN A 174 0.42 5.04 3.18
N TYR A 175 0.30 3.80 3.68
CA TYR A 175 1.44 3.06 4.20
C TYR A 175 2.49 2.81 3.12
N HIS A 176 2.11 2.38 1.92
CA HIS A 176 3.09 2.07 0.86
C HIS A 176 3.90 3.29 0.39
N VAL A 177 3.38 4.51 0.57
CA VAL A 177 4.09 5.77 0.25
C VAL A 177 5.20 6.03 1.26
N VAL A 178 4.98 5.72 2.54
CA VAL A 178 5.96 5.94 3.62
C VAL A 178 6.74 4.68 3.98
N THR A 179 6.30 3.49 3.59
CA THR A 179 6.92 2.20 3.90
C THR A 179 7.27 2.03 5.40
N ASP A 180 8.42 1.43 5.72
CA ASP A 180 8.94 1.23 7.07
C ASP A 180 9.81 2.38 7.60
N THR A 181 9.97 3.49 6.86
CA THR A 181 10.79 4.63 7.33
C THR A 181 10.13 5.37 8.50
N SER A 182 10.97 6.01 9.30
CA SER A 182 10.55 6.88 10.39
C SER A 182 10.26 8.32 9.94
N GLU A 183 10.79 8.72 8.79
CA GLU A 183 10.73 10.09 8.29
C GLU A 183 10.53 10.14 6.77
N VAL A 184 9.78 11.14 6.32
CA VAL A 184 9.50 11.42 4.90
C VAL A 184 9.63 12.92 4.64
N THR A 185 9.89 13.32 3.40
CA THR A 185 9.84 14.74 3.03
C THR A 185 8.42 15.12 2.63
N ILE A 186 7.88 16.15 3.24
CA ILE A 186 6.57 16.72 2.93
C ILE A 186 6.79 17.99 2.12
N VAL A 187 6.21 18.05 0.93
CA VAL A 187 6.27 19.21 0.04
C VAL A 187 4.87 19.82 -0.05
N PHE A 188 4.74 21.07 0.36
CA PHE A 188 3.49 21.83 0.26
C PHE A 188 3.34 22.46 -1.14
N ASP A 189 2.13 22.84 -1.49
CA ASP A 189 1.86 23.55 -2.74
C ASP A 189 2.69 24.83 -2.90
N SER A 190 2.89 25.56 -1.79
CA SER A 190 3.78 26.73 -1.72
C SER A 190 5.25 26.46 -2.11
N GLY A 191 5.66 25.19 -2.21
CA GLY A 191 7.04 24.76 -2.43
C GLY A 191 7.84 24.58 -1.13
N LEU A 192 7.22 24.84 0.03
CA LEU A 192 7.83 24.58 1.32
C LEU A 192 8.07 23.08 1.49
N GLU A 193 9.31 22.69 1.80
CA GLU A 193 9.68 21.32 2.12
C GLU A 193 10.03 21.17 3.60
N ILE A 194 9.45 20.17 4.26
CA ILE A 194 9.66 19.89 5.69
C ILE A 194 9.81 18.38 5.90
N VAL A 195 10.67 17.98 6.84
CA VAL A 195 10.74 16.59 7.29
C VAL A 195 9.52 16.27 8.16
N GLY A 196 8.72 15.29 7.74
CA GLY A 196 7.60 14.75 8.49
C GLY A 196 7.97 13.45 9.18
N LYS A 197 7.55 13.30 10.44
CA LYS A 197 7.76 12.08 11.23
C LYS A 197 6.57 11.14 11.08
N VAL A 198 6.80 9.89 10.71
CA VAL A 198 5.77 8.86 10.65
C VAL A 198 5.40 8.44 12.07
N LEU A 199 4.17 8.75 12.51
CA LEU A 199 3.68 8.48 13.86
C LEU A 199 2.99 7.12 13.96
N ARG A 200 2.13 6.82 12.98
CA ARG A 200 1.29 5.61 12.95
C ARG A 200 1.23 5.09 11.53
N ARG A 201 1.05 3.79 11.40
CA ARG A 201 0.93 3.10 10.12
C ARG A 201 0.23 1.78 10.30
N ASP A 202 -0.65 1.49 9.35
CA ASP A 202 -1.36 0.23 9.21
C ASP A 202 -1.17 -0.27 7.79
N SER A 203 -0.44 -1.39 7.65
CA SER A 203 -0.15 -2.00 6.37
C SER A 203 -1.31 -2.81 5.80
N ILE A 204 -2.27 -3.23 6.64
CA ILE A 204 -3.45 -4.00 6.21
C ILE A 204 -4.45 -3.06 5.54
N ARG A 205 -4.62 -1.86 6.10
CA ARG A 205 -5.50 -0.83 5.57
C ARG A 205 -4.81 0.13 4.60
N ASP A 206 -3.49 0.03 4.50
CA ASP A 206 -2.64 0.88 3.67
C ASP A 206 -2.76 2.37 4.02
N VAL A 207 -2.67 2.70 5.31
CA VAL A 207 -2.75 4.09 5.80
C VAL A 207 -1.59 4.42 6.74
N ALA A 208 -1.18 5.67 6.75
CA ALA A 208 -0.18 6.19 7.66
C ALA A 208 -0.52 7.61 8.12
N LEU A 209 -0.06 7.93 9.33
CA LEU A 209 -0.15 9.25 9.93
C LEU A 209 1.24 9.85 10.04
N VAL A 210 1.42 11.02 9.46
CA VAL A 210 2.67 11.80 9.49
C VAL A 210 2.44 13.08 10.28
N GLN A 211 3.44 13.50 11.05
CA GLN A 211 3.44 14.76 11.79
C GLN A 211 4.49 15.71 11.23
N VAL A 212 4.07 16.94 10.96
CA VAL A 212 4.97 18.05 10.59
C VAL A 212 4.82 19.23 11.56
N PRO A 213 5.89 20.00 11.81
CA PRO A 213 5.84 21.21 12.64
C PRO A 213 5.31 22.42 11.86
N VAL A 214 4.17 22.30 11.17
CA VAL A 214 3.56 23.41 10.40
C VAL A 214 2.43 24.08 11.19
N ARG A 215 2.28 25.39 11.02
CA ARG A 215 1.16 26.18 11.55
C ARG A 215 0.59 27.06 10.44
N GLY A 216 -0.69 27.40 10.54
CA GLY A 216 -1.35 28.36 9.64
C GLY A 216 -1.87 27.79 8.32
N VAL A 217 -1.74 26.48 8.08
CA VAL A 217 -2.43 25.79 6.99
C VAL A 217 -3.69 25.16 7.56
N ALA A 218 -4.85 25.50 6.98
CA ALA A 218 -6.11 24.93 7.41
C ALA A 218 -6.18 23.44 7.00
N PRO A 219 -6.52 22.53 7.92
CA PRO A 219 -6.77 21.12 7.57
C PRO A 219 -8.05 20.95 6.75
N LEU A 220 -8.17 19.82 6.07
CA LEU A 220 -9.40 19.45 5.39
C LEU A 220 -10.46 18.93 6.38
N PRO A 221 -11.74 19.31 6.22
CA PRO A 221 -12.84 18.73 6.98
C PRO A 221 -13.08 17.27 6.60
N LEU A 222 -13.48 16.46 7.58
CA LEU A 222 -13.79 15.04 7.38
C LEU A 222 -15.30 14.83 7.45
N ARG A 223 -15.87 14.13 6.46
CA ARG A 223 -17.30 13.75 6.47
C ARG A 223 -17.45 12.31 6.98
N LEU A 224 -18.07 12.17 8.15
CA LEU A 224 -18.17 10.91 8.92
C LEU A 224 -19.62 10.48 9.20
N ASP A 225 -20.57 10.98 8.42
CA ASP A 225 -22.00 10.72 8.61
C ASP A 225 -22.50 9.48 7.84
N GLY A 226 -21.61 8.83 7.08
CA GLY A 226 -21.96 7.66 6.26
C GLY A 226 -22.92 7.95 5.11
N THR A 227 -23.09 9.22 4.71
CA THR A 227 -24.13 9.60 3.74
C THR A 227 -23.70 9.54 2.28
N LEU A 228 -22.43 9.23 1.98
CA LEU A 228 -21.93 9.07 0.60
C LEU A 228 -22.69 7.96 -0.13
N ARG A 229 -23.15 8.24 -1.35
CA ARG A 229 -23.93 7.31 -2.18
C ARG A 229 -23.27 7.10 -3.54
N ALA A 230 -23.65 6.01 -4.20
CA ALA A 230 -23.34 5.85 -5.62
C ALA A 230 -23.93 7.02 -6.41
N THR A 231 -23.24 7.44 -7.46
CA THR A 231 -23.51 8.62 -8.31
C THR A 231 -23.21 9.98 -7.69
N ASP A 232 -22.84 10.06 -6.40
CA ASP A 232 -22.34 11.30 -5.81
C ASP A 232 -21.09 11.77 -6.54
N THR A 233 -21.03 13.08 -6.82
CA THR A 233 -19.85 13.69 -7.43
C THR A 233 -18.72 13.73 -6.42
N VAL A 234 -17.53 13.31 -6.85
CA VAL A 234 -16.33 13.30 -6.04
C VAL A 234 -15.13 13.84 -6.82
N PHE A 235 -14.14 14.33 -6.07
CA PHE A 235 -12.91 14.91 -6.60
C PHE A 235 -11.70 14.26 -5.92
N ALA A 236 -10.65 13.96 -6.68
CA ALA A 236 -9.35 13.62 -6.10
C ALA A 236 -8.37 14.77 -6.32
N ILE A 237 -7.51 15.00 -5.33
CA ILE A 237 -6.41 15.96 -5.43
C ILE A 237 -5.10 15.23 -5.09
N GLY A 238 -4.07 15.42 -5.90
CA GLY A 238 -2.79 14.76 -5.67
C GLY A 238 -1.65 15.30 -6.54
N THR A 239 -0.53 14.59 -6.51
CA THR A 239 0.68 14.87 -7.31
C THR A 239 0.90 13.72 -8.29
N PRO A 240 0.21 13.67 -9.43
CA PRO A 240 0.33 12.57 -10.37
C PRO A 240 1.64 12.64 -11.15
N ILE A 241 2.33 11.51 -11.29
CA ILE A 241 3.44 11.21 -12.22
C ILE A 241 4.72 12.03 -11.97
N GLU A 242 4.63 13.36 -12.00
CA GLU A 242 5.75 14.30 -11.86
C GLU A 242 5.45 15.30 -10.73
N LEU A 243 6.51 15.73 -10.03
CA LEU A 243 6.39 16.66 -8.90
C LEU A 243 5.80 18.03 -9.30
N ASP A 244 6.01 18.45 -10.56
CA ASP A 244 5.49 19.72 -11.08
C ASP A 244 3.96 19.68 -11.33
N LEU A 245 3.35 18.49 -11.29
CA LEU A 245 1.90 18.29 -11.40
C LEU A 245 1.21 18.28 -10.03
N LYS A 246 1.88 18.67 -8.95
CA LYS A 246 1.30 18.74 -7.60
C LYS A 246 -0.03 19.49 -7.57
N THR A 247 -0.92 19.06 -6.68
CA THR A 247 -2.29 19.59 -6.49
C THR A 247 -3.21 19.48 -7.72
N THR A 248 -2.92 18.57 -8.65
CA THR A 248 -3.82 18.26 -9.77
C THR A 248 -5.16 17.76 -9.25
N VAL A 249 -6.25 18.34 -9.77
CA VAL A 249 -7.63 17.98 -9.41
C VAL A 249 -8.25 17.16 -10.53
N THR A 250 -8.80 16.00 -10.19
CA THR A 250 -9.62 15.18 -11.10
C THR A 250 -11.03 15.01 -10.53
N LYS A 251 -12.02 14.85 -11.41
CA LYS A 251 -13.44 14.75 -11.07
C LYS A 251 -14.03 13.46 -11.61
N GLY A 252 -14.93 12.86 -10.86
CA GLY A 252 -15.72 11.70 -11.25
C GLY A 252 -16.93 11.52 -10.33
N VAL A 253 -17.42 10.30 -10.25
CA VAL A 253 -18.54 9.90 -9.40
C VAL A 253 -18.20 8.64 -8.60
N VAL A 254 -18.88 8.44 -7.49
CA VAL A 254 -18.86 7.14 -6.79
C VAL A 254 -19.56 6.12 -7.66
N SER A 255 -18.82 5.14 -8.16
CA SER A 255 -19.36 4.08 -9.02
C SER A 255 -19.99 2.94 -8.20
N ALA A 256 -19.35 2.56 -7.09
CA ALA A 256 -19.82 1.48 -6.22
C ALA A 256 -19.12 1.51 -4.86
N PHE A 257 -19.63 0.74 -3.91
CA PHE A 257 -18.89 0.35 -2.70
C PHE A 257 -18.49 -1.11 -2.84
N ARG A 258 -17.23 -1.42 -2.51
CA ARG A 258 -16.65 -2.76 -2.62
C ARG A 258 -16.19 -3.24 -1.26
N GLN A 259 -16.12 -4.56 -1.11
CA GLN A 259 -15.48 -5.21 0.01
C GLN A 259 -14.52 -6.26 -0.54
N GLU A 260 -13.26 -6.21 -0.11
CA GLU A 260 -12.29 -7.22 -0.46
C GLU A 260 -12.56 -8.47 0.39
N GLU A 261 -12.83 -9.61 -0.26
CA GLU A 261 -13.24 -10.85 0.41
C GLU A 261 -12.17 -11.40 1.38
N ARG A 262 -10.88 -11.16 1.09
CA ARG A 262 -9.75 -11.69 1.87
C ARG A 262 -9.51 -10.94 3.19
N THR A 263 -9.62 -9.62 3.16
CA THR A 263 -9.29 -8.74 4.30
C THR A 263 -10.54 -8.22 5.01
N GLY A 264 -11.70 -8.28 4.34
CA GLY A 264 -12.91 -7.59 4.78
C GLY A 264 -12.85 -6.07 4.56
N ASN A 265 -11.74 -5.54 4.00
CA ASN A 265 -11.56 -4.11 3.78
C ASN A 265 -12.61 -3.56 2.82
N ARG A 266 -13.23 -2.45 3.19
CA ARG A 266 -14.22 -1.75 2.36
C ARG A 266 -13.51 -0.79 1.41
N TYR A 267 -14.06 -0.48 0.26
CA TYR A 267 -13.50 0.53 -0.64
C TYR A 267 -14.61 1.33 -1.30
N ILE A 268 -14.37 2.62 -1.50
CA ILE A 268 -15.15 3.43 -2.41
C ILE A 268 -14.55 3.18 -3.80
N GLN A 269 -15.36 2.70 -4.73
CA GLN A 269 -14.99 2.62 -6.14
C GLN A 269 -15.45 3.89 -6.84
N SER A 270 -14.57 4.51 -7.62
CA SER A 270 -14.90 5.69 -8.41
C SER A 270 -14.21 5.65 -9.78
N ASP A 271 -14.78 6.36 -10.74
CA ASP A 271 -14.20 6.63 -12.05
C ASP A 271 -13.34 7.90 -12.06
N VAL A 272 -13.16 8.58 -10.93
CA VAL A 272 -12.20 9.67 -10.78
C VAL A 272 -10.83 9.18 -11.25
N ASP A 273 -10.24 9.88 -12.21
CA ASP A 273 -8.94 9.52 -12.75
C ASP A 273 -7.84 9.71 -11.71
N ILE A 274 -7.13 8.63 -11.43
CA ILE A 274 -5.92 8.64 -10.61
C ILE A 274 -4.79 7.87 -11.30
N SER A 275 -3.56 8.33 -11.11
CA SER A 275 -2.35 7.69 -11.58
C SER A 275 -1.32 7.58 -10.45
N GLY A 276 -0.14 6.99 -10.73
CA GLY A 276 0.96 6.96 -9.76
C GLY A 276 1.27 8.37 -9.25
N GLY A 277 1.50 8.50 -7.94
CA GLY A 277 1.72 9.80 -7.28
C GLY A 277 0.47 10.40 -6.61
N ASN A 278 -0.74 10.00 -7.03
CA ASN A 278 -1.97 10.39 -6.32
C ASN A 278 -2.20 9.61 -5.02
N SER A 279 -1.60 8.42 -4.85
CA SER A 279 -1.73 7.57 -3.65
C SER A 279 -1.57 8.36 -2.35
N GLY A 280 -2.53 8.24 -1.45
CA GLY A 280 -2.55 8.89 -0.14
C GLY A 280 -3.19 10.27 -0.15
N GLY A 281 -3.51 10.82 -1.33
CA GLY A 281 -4.27 12.06 -1.49
C GLY A 281 -5.77 11.88 -1.14
N PRO A 282 -6.49 12.98 -0.89
CA PRO A 282 -7.88 12.90 -0.48
C PRO A 282 -8.82 12.63 -1.66
N LEU A 283 -9.88 11.86 -1.38
CA LEU A 283 -11.13 11.88 -2.14
C LEU A 283 -12.11 12.81 -1.42
N LEU A 284 -12.65 13.78 -2.14
CA LEU A 284 -13.47 14.87 -1.63
C LEU A 284 -14.88 14.79 -2.20
N ASP A 285 -15.88 15.16 -1.39
CA ASP A 285 -17.22 15.48 -1.90
C ASP A 285 -17.26 16.83 -2.62
N GLU A 286 -18.43 17.20 -3.15
CA GLU A 286 -18.64 18.46 -3.88
C GLU A 286 -18.43 19.75 -3.06
N PHE A 287 -18.33 19.62 -1.74
CA PHE A 287 -18.07 20.72 -0.81
C PHE A 287 -16.63 20.72 -0.29
N GLY A 288 -15.77 19.81 -0.74
CA GLY A 288 -14.37 19.71 -0.31
C GLY A 288 -14.19 19.00 1.04
N ASN A 289 -15.17 18.19 1.47
CA ASN A 289 -15.02 17.34 2.65
C ASN A 289 -14.40 16.00 2.26
N VAL A 290 -13.44 15.53 3.04
CA VAL A 290 -12.78 14.23 2.83
C VAL A 290 -13.76 13.10 3.12
N VAL A 291 -13.92 12.22 2.14
CA VAL A 291 -14.70 10.98 2.22
C VAL A 291 -13.84 9.73 2.07
N GLY A 292 -12.61 9.86 1.56
CA GLY A 292 -11.68 8.74 1.45
C GLY A 292 -10.25 9.13 1.09
N ILE A 293 -9.40 8.12 0.94
CA ILE A 293 -7.97 8.23 0.62
C ILE A 293 -7.69 7.39 -0.62
N SER A 294 -7.02 7.96 -1.62
CA SER A 294 -6.61 7.24 -2.84
C SER A 294 -5.57 6.15 -2.54
N VAL A 295 -5.59 5.03 -3.27
CA VAL A 295 -4.69 3.86 -3.07
C VAL A 295 -3.77 3.61 -4.29
N ALA A 296 -3.84 4.46 -5.32
CA ALA A 296 -3.49 4.20 -6.73
C ALA A 296 -4.43 3.22 -7.44
N GLY A 297 -4.60 3.44 -8.75
CA GLY A 297 -5.50 2.65 -9.60
C GLY A 297 -4.99 1.23 -9.85
N VAL A 298 -5.91 0.34 -10.23
CA VAL A 298 -5.57 -1.05 -10.58
C VAL A 298 -4.91 -1.08 -11.97
N GLY A 299 -3.58 -0.96 -12.01
CA GLY A 299 -2.77 -1.11 -13.23
C GLY A 299 -2.06 0.16 -13.71
N PRO A 300 -1.24 0.07 -14.78
CA PRO A 300 -0.43 1.18 -15.28
C PRO A 300 -1.23 2.31 -15.94
N VAL A 301 -2.53 2.12 -16.19
CA VAL A 301 -3.44 3.10 -16.81
C VAL A 301 -4.78 3.05 -16.06
N SER A 302 -5.30 4.22 -15.68
CA SER A 302 -6.67 4.34 -15.15
C SER A 302 -7.66 3.84 -16.21
N VAL A 303 -8.43 2.80 -15.89
CA VAL A 303 -9.55 2.32 -16.72
C VAL A 303 -10.90 2.71 -16.13
N GLY A 304 -10.95 3.75 -15.30
CA GLY A 304 -12.15 4.18 -14.58
C GLY A 304 -12.57 3.22 -13.45
N LEU A 305 -11.65 2.38 -12.95
CA LEU A 305 -11.85 1.45 -11.84
C LEU A 305 -10.84 1.74 -10.73
N ASN A 306 -11.07 2.83 -10.01
CA ASN A 306 -10.18 3.29 -8.97
C ASN A 306 -10.78 3.05 -7.58
N LEU A 307 -9.93 2.68 -6.62
CA LEU A 307 -10.32 2.34 -5.26
C LEU A 307 -9.78 3.36 -4.26
N PHE A 308 -10.61 3.68 -3.29
CA PHE A 308 -10.30 4.61 -2.22
C PHE A 308 -10.68 4.00 -0.87
N ILE A 309 -9.84 4.19 0.13
CA ILE A 309 -10.09 3.80 1.53
C ILE A 309 -11.12 4.79 2.10
N PRO A 310 -12.29 4.36 2.58
CA PRO A 310 -13.21 5.24 3.30
C PRO A 310 -12.51 5.92 4.47
N ILE A 311 -12.76 7.20 4.67
CA ILE A 311 -12.05 7.98 5.69
C ILE A 311 -12.26 7.43 7.10
N GLU A 312 -13.44 6.89 7.40
CA GLU A 312 -13.74 6.24 8.69
C GLU A 312 -12.82 5.05 8.95
N ASP A 313 -12.62 4.18 7.96
CA ASP A 313 -11.74 3.01 8.11
C ASP A 313 -10.28 3.42 8.34
N ALA A 314 -9.84 4.53 7.73
CA ALA A 314 -8.50 5.06 7.94
C ALA A 314 -8.31 5.59 9.36
N LEU A 315 -9.32 6.30 9.91
CA LEU A 315 -9.30 6.78 11.29
C LEU A 315 -9.29 5.61 12.28
N ASP A 316 -10.14 4.60 12.05
CA ASP A 316 -10.23 3.41 12.88
C ASP A 316 -8.91 2.62 12.91
N ALA A 317 -8.32 2.36 11.73
CA ALA A 317 -7.04 1.67 11.61
C ALA A 317 -5.88 2.40 12.30
N LEU A 318 -5.95 3.73 12.39
CA LEU A 318 -4.95 4.56 13.05
C LEU A 318 -5.34 4.95 14.49
N ASN A 319 -6.46 4.44 15.01
CA ASN A 319 -7.06 4.78 16.31
C ASN A 319 -7.16 6.30 16.57
N LEU A 320 -7.75 7.01 15.61
CA LEU A 320 -7.97 8.46 15.62
C LEU A 320 -9.43 8.78 15.93
N HIS A 321 -9.66 9.64 16.92
CA HIS A 321 -11.01 9.99 17.37
C HIS A 321 -11.29 11.46 17.13
N VAL A 322 -12.32 11.79 16.37
CA VAL A 322 -12.73 13.19 16.19
C VAL A 322 -13.55 13.60 17.41
N SER A 323 -13.01 14.55 18.16
CA SER A 323 -13.61 15.05 19.41
C SER A 323 -15.02 15.58 19.14
N GLY A 324 -16.06 14.98 19.75
CA GLY A 324 -17.46 15.41 19.57
C GLY A 324 -18.43 14.33 19.07
N ARG A 325 -17.95 13.14 18.69
CA ARG A 325 -18.80 11.97 18.41
C ARG A 325 -19.27 11.36 19.74
N SER A 326 -20.49 11.69 20.18
CA SER A 326 -21.16 10.89 21.22
C SER A 326 -21.39 9.50 20.64
N GLY A 327 -20.76 8.47 21.21
CA GLY A 327 -20.92 7.09 20.79
C GLY A 327 -22.39 6.69 20.72
N SER A 328 -22.76 6.00 19.64
CA SER A 328 -23.99 5.22 19.51
C SER A 328 -23.69 3.75 19.73
#